data_AF-A0A2W6N9Q4-F1
#
_entry.id   AF-A0A2W6N9Q4-F1
#
_cell.length_a   1.000
_cell.length_b   1.000
_cell.length_c   1.000
_cell.angle_alpha   90.00
_cell.angle_beta   90.00
_cell.angle_gamma   90.00
#
_symmetry.space_group_name_H-M   'P 1'
#
loop_
_entity.id
_entity.type
_entity.pdbx_description
1 polymer ?
#
loop_
_entity_poly.entity_id
_entity_poly.type
_entity_poly.pdbx_seq_one_letter_code
_entity_poly.pdbx_strand_id
1 'polypeptide(L)' 'MKCGCGRFITQNAKALATIYETENMKCIHCLSDTLNVPYQELVDRYMGIYECRPCAQDKKKAEIRRKLLGLGV' A
#
# COMPACT_ATOMS: atom_id res chain seq x y z
N MET A 1 -5.43 -8.50 14.19
CA MET A 1 -4.96 -9.89 13.99
C MET A 1 -3.44 -9.89 13.91
N LYS A 2 -2.76 -10.87 14.52
CA LYS A 2 -1.29 -11.00 14.51
C LYS A 2 -0.87 -12.18 13.62
N CYS A 3 0.25 -12.03 12.93
CA CYS A 3 0.90 -13.08 12.15
C CYS A 3 1.64 -14.04 13.10
N GLY A 4 1.97 -15.25 12.65
CA GLY A 4 2.76 -16.23 13.43
C GLY A 4 4.10 -15.69 13.94
N CYS A 5 4.65 -14.66 13.30
CA CYS A 5 5.86 -13.96 13.74
C CYS A 5 5.63 -12.88 14.83
N GLY A 6 4.41 -12.76 15.38
CA GLY A 6 4.04 -11.78 16.41
C GLY A 6 3.72 -10.36 15.89
N ARG A 7 4.01 -10.04 14.62
CA ARG A 7 3.71 -8.73 14.00
C ARG A 7 2.23 -8.62 13.62
N PHE A 8 1.73 -7.39 13.53
CA PHE A 8 0.35 -7.15 13.10
C PHE A 8 0.16 -7.44 11.61
N ILE A 9 -0.95 -8.10 11.30
CA ILE A 9 -1.43 -8.27 9.92
C ILE A 9 -2.26 -7.03 9.59
N THR A 10 -1.74 -6.17 8.73
CA THR A 10 -2.46 -5.02 8.20
C THR A 10 -3.43 -5.46 7.11
N GLN A 11 -4.48 -4.69 6.83
CA GLN A 11 -5.36 -4.96 5.68
C GLN A 11 -4.57 -5.02 4.36
N ASN A 12 -3.49 -4.25 4.27
CA ASN A 12 -2.60 -4.18 3.11
C ASN A 12 -1.88 -5.51 2.87
N ALA A 13 -1.39 -6.14 3.95
CA ALA A 13 -0.76 -7.45 3.86
C ALA A 13 -1.75 -8.51 3.34
N LYS A 14 -3.04 -8.41 3.70
CA LYS A 14 -4.09 -9.29 3.16
C LYS A 14 -4.35 -9.06 1.67
N ALA A 15 -4.38 -7.80 1.24
CA ALA A 15 -4.56 -7.45 -0.17
C ALA A 15 -3.39 -7.97 -1.03
N LEU A 16 -2.15 -7.78 -0.57
CA LEU A 16 -0.97 -8.35 -1.23
C LEU A 16 -1.02 -9.89 -1.23
N ALA A 17 -1.38 -10.52 -0.12
CA ALA A 17 -1.53 -11.97 -0.07
C ALA A 17 -2.55 -12.48 -1.10
N THR A 18 -3.64 -11.75 -1.33
CA THR A 18 -4.63 -12.10 -2.37
C THR A 18 -4.07 -11.92 -3.79
N ILE A 19 -3.33 -10.84 -4.06
CA ILE A 19 -2.72 -10.58 -5.39
C ILE A 19 -1.72 -11.66 -5.77
N TYR A 20 -0.96 -12.15 -4.79
CA TYR A 20 0.04 -13.19 -4.99
C TYR A 20 -0.51 -14.61 -4.75
N GLU A 21 -1.82 -14.77 -4.57
CA GLU A 21 -2.50 -16.05 -4.31
C GLU A 21 -1.86 -16.85 -3.15
N THR A 22 -1.45 -16.15 -2.10
CA THR A 22 -0.81 -16.73 -0.90
C THR A 22 -1.75 -16.77 0.31
N GLU A 23 -1.27 -17.32 1.42
CA GLU A 23 -1.97 -17.31 2.69
C GLU A 23 -2.28 -15.89 3.21
N ASN A 24 -3.58 -15.57 3.31
CA ASN A 24 -4.13 -14.29 3.78
C ASN A 24 -3.85 -13.92 5.26
N MET A 25 -3.07 -14.74 5.98
CA MET A 25 -2.77 -14.56 7.41
C MET A 25 -1.28 -14.23 7.67
N LYS A 26 -0.58 -13.70 6.66
CA LYS A 26 0.82 -13.27 6.78
C LYS A 26 0.94 -11.75 6.91
N CYS A 27 1.87 -11.28 7.73
CA CYS A 27 2.27 -9.88 7.72
C CYS A 27 3.18 -9.62 6.50
N ILE A 28 3.35 -8.34 6.13
CA ILE A 28 4.14 -7.97 4.94
C ILE A 28 5.60 -8.47 4.98
N HIS A 29 6.19 -8.64 6.17
CA HIS A 29 7.53 -9.24 6.32
C HIS A 29 7.52 -10.73 6.01
N CYS A 30 6.59 -11.49 6.60
CA CYS A 30 6.47 -12.91 6.28
C CYS A 30 6.04 -13.16 4.83
N LEU A 31 5.31 -12.21 4.22
CA LEU A 31 5.02 -12.22 2.78
C LEU A 31 6.29 -12.01 1.96
N SER A 32 7.15 -11.07 2.33
CA SER A 32 8.48 -10.86 1.73
C SER A 32 9.30 -12.15 1.75
N ASP A 33 9.37 -12.80 2.92
CA ASP A 33 10.11 -14.05 3.08
C ASP A 33 9.47 -15.21 2.28
N THR A 34 8.14 -15.31 2.26
CA THR A 34 7.43 -16.39 1.54
C THR A 34 7.55 -16.24 0.03
N LEU A 35 7.43 -15.00 -0.48
CA LEU A 35 7.49 -14.69 -1.90
C LEU A 35 8.92 -14.56 -2.41
N ASN A 36 9.91 -14.55 -1.51
CA ASN A 36 11.30 -14.21 -1.81
C ASN A 36 11.44 -12.88 -2.58
N VAL A 37 10.55 -11.94 -2.26
CA VAL A 37 10.50 -10.60 -2.85
C VAL A 37 11.00 -9.61 -1.80
N PRO A 38 11.89 -8.67 -2.13
CA PRO A 38 12.36 -7.67 -1.18
C PRO A 38 11.20 -6.92 -0.52
N TYR A 39 11.30 -6.69 0.80
CA TYR A 39 10.29 -5.95 1.55
C TYR A 39 9.95 -4.60 0.90
N GLN A 40 11.00 -3.89 0.45
CA GLN A 40 10.86 -2.61 -0.22
C GLN A 40 10.04 -2.73 -1.52
N GLU A 41 10.25 -3.79 -2.31
CA GLU A 41 9.47 -4.02 -3.53
C GLU A 41 8.00 -4.33 -3.23
N LEU A 42 7.70 -5.06 -2.15
CA LEU A 42 6.32 -5.28 -1.71
C LEU A 42 5.66 -3.99 -1.22
N VAL A 43 6.42 -3.12 -0.55
CA VAL A 43 5.97 -1.79 -0.11
C VAL A 43 5.79 -0.85 -1.31
N ASP A 44 6.66 -0.92 -2.31
CA ASP A 44 6.59 -0.09 -3.51
C ASP A 44 5.47 -0.57 -4.43
N ARG A 45 5.25 -1.89 -4.59
CA ARG A 45 4.05 -2.42 -5.24
C ARG A 45 2.78 -2.06 -4.45
N TYR A 46 2.86 -1.99 -3.13
CA TYR A 46 1.78 -1.46 -2.28
C TYR A 46 1.50 0.03 -2.54
N MET A 47 2.53 0.86 -2.69
CA MET A 47 2.41 2.26 -3.10
C MET A 47 1.89 2.38 -4.54
N GLY A 48 2.33 1.49 -5.43
CA GLY A 48 1.92 1.40 -6.83
C GLY A 48 0.47 0.94 -7.02
N ILE A 49 -0.04 0.07 -6.14
CA ILE A 49 -1.48 -0.25 -6.06
C ILE A 49 -2.29 1.00 -5.65
N TYR A 50 -1.69 1.92 -4.90
CA TYR A 50 -2.27 3.25 -4.64
C TYR A 50 -2.07 4.23 -5.81
N GLU A 51 -0.99 4.13 -6.59
CA GLU A 51 -0.79 4.93 -7.82
C GLU A 51 -1.69 4.47 -8.98
N CYS A 52 -2.18 3.23 -8.96
CA CYS A 52 -3.15 2.75 -9.96
C CYS A 52 -4.62 2.98 -9.56
N ARG A 53 -4.89 3.68 -8.44
CA ARG A 53 -6.11 4.47 -8.33
C ARG A 53 -5.77 5.86 -8.84
N PRO A 54 -6.36 6.33 -9.96
CA PRO A 54 -6.56 7.76 -10.16
C PRO A 54 -7.54 8.25 -9.09
N CYS A 55 -7.10 8.29 -7.83
CA CYS A 55 -7.94 8.66 -6.72
C CYS A 55 -8.17 10.16 -6.83
N ALA A 56 -9.43 10.55 -6.77
CA ALA A 56 -9.93 11.92 -6.73
C ALA A 56 -9.31 12.82 -5.64
N GLN A 57 -8.34 12.33 -4.86
CA GLN A 57 -7.49 13.10 -3.97
C GLN A 57 -6.43 13.94 -4.71
N ASP A 58 -5.97 13.56 -5.90
CA ASP A 58 -4.96 14.35 -6.62
C ASP A 58 -5.52 15.68 -7.14
N LYS A 59 -6.77 15.68 -7.61
CA LYS A 59 -7.47 16.93 -7.97
C LYS A 59 -7.64 17.85 -6.75
N LYS A 60 -8.01 17.31 -5.59
CA LYS A 60 -8.09 18.10 -4.35
C LYS A 60 -6.73 18.58 -3.88
N LYS A 61 -5.66 17.77 -4.02
CA LYS A 61 -4.30 18.16 -3.65
C LYS A 61 -3.76 19.27 -4.55
N ALA A 62 -4.02 19.19 -5.86
CA ALA A 62 -3.70 20.24 -6.82
C ALA A 62 -4.51 21.52 -6.57
N GLU A 63 -5.81 21.40 -6.29
CA GLU A 63 -6.68 22.54 -5.96
C GLU A 63 -6.29 23.20 -4.62
N ILE A 64 -6.01 22.41 -3.58
CA ILE A 64 -5.50 22.88 -2.29
C ILE A 64 -4.14 23.56 -2.49
N ARG A 65 -3.25 22.99 -3.30
CA ARG A 65 -1.95 23.58 -3.62
C ARG A 65 -2.09 24.91 -4.36
N ARG A 66 -3.02 25.02 -5.32
CA ARG A 66 -3.36 26.29 -5.99
C ARG A 66 -3.92 27.33 -5.03
N LYS A 67 -4.84 26.95 -4.13
CA LYS A 67 -5.39 27.81 -3.09
C LYS A 67 -4.31 28.32 -2.13
N LEU A 68 -3.42 27.45 -1.66
CA LEU A 68 -2.32 27.80 -0.75
C LEU A 68 -1.27 28.70 -1.39
N LEU A 69 -1.07 28.58 -2.71
CA LEU A 69 -0.15 29.42 -3.48
C LEU A 69 -0.81 30.70 -4.02
N GLY A 70 -2.09 30.95 -3.70
CA GLY A 70 -2.82 32.14 -4.15
C GLY A 70 -3.08 32.20 -5.67
N LEU A 71 -2.99 31.06 -6.37
CA LEU A 71 -3.05 31.02 -7.84
C LEU A 71 -4.47 30.98 -8.42
N GLY A 72 -5.50 31.22 -7.60
CA GLY A 72 -6.90 31.19 -8.04
C GLY A 72 -7.38 29.81 -8.50
N VAL A 73 -8.69 29.67 -8.63
CA VAL A 73 -9.35 28.45 -9.16
C VAL A 73 -9.14 28.37 -10.67
#